data_AF-A0A966KIA1-F1
#
_entry.id   AF-A0A966KIA1-F1
#
_cell.length_a   1.000
_cell.length_b   1.000
_cell.length_c   1.000
_cell.angle_alpha   90.00
_cell.angle_beta   90.00
_cell.angle_gamma   90.00
#
_symmetry.space_group_name_H-M   'P 1'
#
loop_
_entity.id
_entity.type
_entity.pdbx_description
1 polymer ?
#
loop_
_entity_poly.entity_id
_entity_poly.type
_entity_poly.pdbx_seq_one_letter_code
_entity_poly.pdbx_strand_id
1 'polypeptide(L)'
;MKVYLVAGEPSGDKLGAELMAGLKSCAPYELDFCGVGGPLMEEQGLTSLFPISEIAVMGIGEILAKYSFLKKRIKNTVDDILRLKPDVLITIDAPEFSLRVAKMVRK
;
A
#
# COMPACT_ATOMS: atom_id res chain seq x y z
N MET A 1 -13.12 2.68 11.43
CA MET A 1 -12.43 1.42 11.03
C MET A 1 -11.15 1.79 10.32
N LYS A 2 -10.05 1.10 10.61
CA LYS A 2 -8.75 1.39 10.00
C LYS A 2 -8.47 0.45 8.83
N VAL A 3 -8.30 1.02 7.65
CA VAL A 3 -8.03 0.31 6.42
C VAL A 3 -6.61 0.62 5.98
N TYR A 4 -5.81 -0.43 5.79
CA TYR A 4 -4.46 -0.32 5.30
C TYR A 4 -4.43 -0.62 3.80
N LEU A 5 -3.97 0.31 2.97
CA LEU A 5 -3.87 0.12 1.52
C LEU A 5 -2.42 0.06 1.09
N VAL A 6 -2.12 -0.81 0.13
CA VAL A 6 -0.79 -0.94 -0.47
C VAL A 6 -0.92 -0.93 -1.99
N ALA A 7 -0.55 0.17 -2.63
CA ALA A 7 -0.38 0.29 -4.07
C ALA A 7 1.11 0.32 -4.42
N GLY A 8 1.52 -0.44 -5.43
CA GLY A 8 2.94 -0.51 -5.85
C GLY A 8 3.30 0.24 -7.12
N GLU A 9 2.30 0.69 -7.89
CA GLU A 9 2.49 1.34 -9.18
C GLU A 9 1.51 2.52 -9.35
N PRO A 10 1.79 3.50 -10.24
CA PRO A 10 0.88 4.61 -10.51
C PRO A 10 -0.51 4.17 -11.00
N SER A 11 -0.61 3.05 -11.70
CA SER A 11 -1.89 2.41 -12.06
C SER A 11 -2.69 2.03 -10.81
N GLY A 12 -2.01 1.46 -9.81
CA GLY A 12 -2.57 1.09 -8.53
C GLY A 12 -3.02 2.28 -7.69
N ASP A 13 -2.32 3.42 -7.78
CA ASP A 13 -2.72 4.67 -7.11
C ASP A 13 -4.10 5.14 -7.57
N LYS A 14 -4.34 5.18 -8.89
CA LYS A 14 -5.64 5.55 -9.44
C LYS A 14 -6.76 4.60 -8.98
N LEU A 15 -6.53 3.29 -9.07
CA LEU A 15 -7.50 2.28 -8.64
C LEU A 15 -7.76 2.38 -7.12
N GLY A 16 -6.73 2.64 -6.33
CA GLY A 16 -6.83 2.85 -4.89
C GLY A 16 -7.65 4.08 -4.53
N ALA A 17 -7.45 5.18 -5.24
CA ALA A 17 -8.23 6.40 -5.03
C ALA A 17 -9.73 6.18 -5.34
N GLU A 18 -10.05 5.53 -6.46
CA GLU A 18 -11.44 5.19 -6.81
C GLU A 18 -12.07 4.23 -5.80
N LEU A 19 -11.31 3.24 -5.32
CA LEU A 19 -11.75 2.33 -4.25
C LEU A 19 -12.02 3.07 -2.95
N MET A 20 -11.11 3.95 -2.51
CA MET A 20 -11.28 4.73 -1.28
C MET A 20 -12.51 5.63 -1.36
N ALA A 21 -12.74 6.29 -2.50
CA ALA A 21 -13.92 7.11 -2.73
C ALA A 21 -15.22 6.28 -2.65
N GLY A 22 -15.25 5.10 -3.27
CA GLY A 22 -16.39 4.18 -3.20
C GLY A 22 -16.62 3.60 -1.79
N LEU A 23 -15.55 3.31 -1.06
CA LEU A 23 -15.66 2.84 0.33
C LEU A 23 -16.24 3.93 1.24
N LYS A 24 -15.79 5.18 1.09
CA LYS A 24 -16.34 6.32 1.85
C LYS A 24 -17.83 6.55 1.57
N SER A 25 -18.29 6.33 0.33
CA SER A 25 -19.70 6.56 -0.03
C SER A 25 -20.65 5.47 0.48
N CYS A 26 -20.17 4.23 0.60
CA CYS A 26 -20.98 3.10 1.02
C CYS A 26 -20.85 2.75 2.53
N ALA A 27 -19.77 3.16 3.19
CA ALA A 27 -19.53 2.79 4.58
C ALA A 27 -20.45 3.56 5.54
N PRO A 28 -21.15 2.87 6.45
CA PRO A 28 -22.00 3.53 7.46
C PRO A 28 -21.19 4.12 8.64
N TYR A 29 -19.86 4.05 8.59
CA TYR A 29 -18.94 4.51 9.64
C TYR A 29 -17.70 5.15 9.03
N GLU A 30 -16.98 5.92 9.85
CA GLU A 30 -15.76 6.60 9.42
C GLU A 30 -14.62 5.60 9.12
N LEU A 31 -13.96 5.84 8.00
CA LEU A 31 -12.81 5.06 7.53
C LEU A 31 -11.54 5.89 7.70
N ASP A 32 -10.56 5.31 8.39
CA ASP A 32 -9.21 5.86 8.52
C ASP A 32 -8.28 5.08 7.58
N PHE A 33 -7.65 5.81 6.65
CA PHE A 33 -6.84 5.22 5.58
C PHE A 33 -5.35 5.46 5.83
N CYS A 34 -4.59 4.37 5.89
CA CYS A 34 -3.13 4.41 6.04
C CYS A 34 -2.47 3.42 5.07
N GLY A 35 -1.20 3.60 4.78
CA GLY A 35 -0.40 2.58 4.11
C GLY A 35 0.54 3.13 3.06
N VAL A 36 0.57 2.56 1.87
CA VAL A 36 1.45 2.99 0.79
C VAL A 36 0.60 3.30 -0.43
N GLY A 37 0.61 4.55 -0.86
CA GLY A 37 -0.14 5.02 -2.02
C GLY A 37 0.57 6.19 -2.68
N GLY A 38 0.06 6.58 -3.84
CA GLY A 38 0.52 7.76 -4.56
C GLY A 38 -0.34 9.00 -4.26
N PRO A 39 -0.14 10.07 -5.03
CA PRO A 39 -0.81 11.35 -4.80
C PRO A 39 -2.34 11.25 -4.83
N LEU A 40 -2.93 10.41 -5.71
CA LEU A 40 -4.38 10.32 -5.82
C LEU A 40 -5.00 9.68 -4.58
N MET A 41 -4.34 8.69 -3.99
CA MET A 41 -4.79 8.12 -2.73
C MET A 41 -4.57 9.08 -1.55
N GLU A 42 -3.47 9.84 -1.55
CA GLU A 42 -3.23 10.89 -0.55
C GLU A 42 -4.30 11.98 -0.58
N GLU A 43 -4.76 12.39 -1.77
CA GLU A 43 -5.91 13.30 -1.92
C GLU A 43 -7.20 12.72 -1.34
N GLN A 44 -7.35 11.39 -1.32
CA GLN A 44 -8.43 10.70 -0.64
C GLN A 44 -8.19 10.54 0.87
N GLY A 45 -7.18 11.18 1.44
CA GLY A 45 -6.89 11.16 2.88
C GLY A 45 -6.08 9.94 3.32
N LEU A 46 -5.42 9.24 2.40
CA LEU A 46 -4.43 8.21 2.77
C LEU A 46 -3.22 8.89 3.40
N THR A 47 -2.80 8.44 4.58
CA THR A 47 -1.47 8.76 5.10
C THR A 47 -0.46 7.74 4.56
N SER A 48 0.32 8.15 3.54
CA SER A 48 1.34 7.28 2.94
C SER A 48 2.60 7.17 3.81
N LEU A 49 3.09 5.95 4.02
CA LEU A 49 4.29 5.63 4.82
C LEU A 49 5.58 6.06 4.10
N PHE A 50 5.55 6.03 2.76
CA PHE A 50 6.61 6.51 1.89
C PHE A 50 6.05 6.74 0.47
N PRO A 51 6.70 7.57 -0.36
CA PRO A 51 6.26 7.80 -1.74
C PRO A 51 6.20 6.51 -2.55
N ILE A 52 5.11 6.30 -3.30
CA ILE A 52 4.94 5.12 -4.18
C ILE A 52 6.07 4.96 -5.20
N SER A 53 6.70 6.07 -5.61
CA SER A 53 7.85 6.08 -6.53
C SER A 53 9.07 5.32 -6.00
N GLU A 54 9.13 5.05 -4.70
CA GLU A 54 10.19 4.24 -4.10
C GLU A 54 10.04 2.73 -4.38
N ILE A 55 8.82 2.27 -4.67
CA ILE A 55 8.53 0.86 -4.97
C ILE A 55 8.05 0.63 -6.42
N ALA A 56 7.70 1.70 -7.14
CA ALA A 56 7.43 1.68 -8.57
C ALA A 56 8.73 1.45 -9.36
N VAL A 57 9.19 0.20 -9.39
CA VAL A 57 10.38 -0.20 -10.16
C VAL A 57 9.93 -0.69 -11.55
N MET A 58 10.28 0.07 -12.59
CA MET A 58 9.94 -0.28 -13.97
C MET A 58 11.00 -1.24 -14.53
N GLY A 59 10.71 -2.53 -14.51
CA GLY A 59 11.47 -3.54 -15.26
C GLY A 59 12.38 -4.45 -14.42
N ILE A 60 12.55 -5.68 -14.92
CA ILE A 60 13.22 -6.81 -14.24
C ILE A 60 14.69 -6.49 -13.88
N GLY A 61 15.38 -5.70 -14.71
CA GLY A 61 16.79 -5.33 -14.48
C GLY A 61 16.99 -4.37 -13.30
N GLU A 62 16.09 -3.39 -13.14
CA GLU A 62 16.15 -2.45 -12.01
C GLU A 62 15.73 -3.11 -10.68
N ILE A 63 14.83 -4.11 -10.75
CA ILE A 63 14.37 -4.87 -9.58
C ILE A 63 15.55 -5.58 -8.91
N LEU A 64 16.45 -6.20 -9.69
CA LEU A 64 17.62 -6.89 -9.13
C LEU A 64 18.60 -5.92 -8.46
N ALA A 65 18.85 -4.75 -9.08
CA ALA A 65 19.73 -3.72 -8.53
C ALA A 65 19.17 -3.10 -7.24
N LYS A 66 17.84 -2.96 -7.14
CA LYS A 66 17.14 -2.38 -5.99
C LYS A 66 16.51 -3.42 -5.06
N TYR A 67 16.85 -4.70 -5.19
CA TYR A 67 16.21 -5.77 -4.42
C TYR A 67 16.38 -5.59 -2.90
N SER A 68 17.57 -5.21 -2.45
CA SER A 68 17.85 -4.96 -1.02
C SER A 68 16.99 -3.82 -0.47
N PHE A 69 16.78 -2.78 -1.29
CA PHE A 69 15.94 -1.65 -0.99
C PHE A 69 14.45 -2.03 -0.92
N LEU A 70 13.97 -2.77 -1.92
CA LEU A 70 12.59 -3.29 -1.94
C LEU A 70 12.31 -4.17 -0.72
N LYS A 71 13.26 -5.04 -0.35
CA LYS A 71 13.17 -5.87 0.87
C LYS A 71 13.07 -5.02 2.14
N LYS A 72 13.81 -3.91 2.23
CA LYS A 72 13.71 -2.96 3.33
C LYS A 72 12.33 -2.30 3.37
N ARG A 73 11.79 -1.88 2.22
CA ARG A 73 10.45 -1.29 2.12
C ARG A 73 9.35 -2.28 2.52
N ILE A 74 9.43 -3.53 2.07
CA ILE A 74 8.53 -4.61 2.51
C ILE A 74 8.57 -4.74 4.04
N LYS A 75 9.77 -4.79 4.63
CA LYS A 75 9.91 -4.89 6.08
C LYS A 75 9.29 -3.68 6.80
N ASN A 76 9.56 -2.46 6.33
CA ASN A 76 8.97 -1.25 6.91
C ASN A 76 7.44 -1.29 6.87
N THR A 77 6.85 -1.71 5.74
CA THR A 77 5.39 -1.84 5.60
C THR A 77 4.84 -2.90 6.55
N VAL A 78 5.51 -4.06 6.68
CA VAL A 78 5.09 -5.10 7.64
C VAL A 78 5.17 -4.59 9.07
N ASP A 79 6.28 -3.96 9.46
CA ASP A 79 6.46 -3.41 10.81
C ASP A 79 5.39 -2.34 11.12
N ASP A 80 5.04 -1.52 10.12
CA ASP A 80 4.00 -0.50 10.22
C ASP A 80 2.59 -1.10 10.37
N ILE A 81 2.26 -2.13 9.58
CA ILE A 81 0.99 -2.87 9.68
C ILE A 81 0.87 -3.53 11.07
N LEU A 82 1.93 -4.18 11.55
CA LEU A 82 1.94 -4.83 12.87
C LEU A 82 1.81 -3.83 14.02
N ARG A 83 2.35 -2.62 13.85
CA ARG A 83 2.22 -1.52 14.82
C ARG A 83 0.82 -0.94 14.82
N LEU A 84 0.27 -0.63 13.64
CA LEU A 84 -1.02 0.05 13.49
C LEU A 84 -2.22 -0.87 13.70
N LYS A 85 -2.02 -2.19 13.52
CA LYS A 85 -3.05 -3.24 13.64
C LYS A 85 -4.35 -2.85 12.92
N PRO A 86 -4.29 -2.62 11.59
CA PRO A 86 -5.48 -2.27 10.82
C PRO A 86 -6.50 -3.40 10.84
N ASP A 87 -7.78 -3.06 10.70
CA ASP A 87 -8.88 -4.03 10.64
C ASP A 87 -8.86 -4.80 9.32
N VAL A 88 -8.45 -4.13 8.23
CA VAL A 88 -8.37 -4.70 6.88
C VAL A 88 -7.10 -4.24 6.19
N LEU A 89 -6.45 -5.17 5.48
CA LEU A 89 -5.36 -4.89 4.54
C LEU A 89 -5.87 -5.11 3.11
N ILE A 90 -5.77 -4.08 2.28
CA ILE A 90 -6.10 -4.10 0.86
C ILE A 90 -4.81 -3.93 0.06
N THR A 91 -4.49 -4.90 -0.76
CA THR A 91 -3.34 -4.83 -1.67
C THR A 91 -3.83 -4.56 -3.09
N ILE A 92 -3.27 -3.54 -3.73
CA ILE A 92 -3.63 -3.08 -5.07
C ILE A 92 -2.41 -3.22 -5.95
N ASP A 93 -2.49 -4.16 -6.89
CA ASP A 93 -1.42 -4.44 -7.83
C ASP A 93 -0.08 -4.86 -7.15
N ALA A 94 1.00 -4.92 -7.93
CA ALA A 94 2.36 -5.22 -7.50
C ALA A 94 2.52 -6.54 -6.71
N PRO A 95 2.19 -7.71 -7.30
CA PRO A 95 2.17 -9.00 -6.63
C PRO A 95 3.48 -9.35 -5.93
N GLU A 96 4.63 -8.97 -6.50
CA GLU A 96 5.94 -9.19 -5.87
C GLU A 96 6.09 -8.51 -4.50
N PHE A 97 5.52 -7.31 -4.33
CA PHE A 97 5.54 -6.56 -3.09
C PHE A 97 4.39 -6.98 -2.17
N SER A 98 3.16 -6.92 -2.69
CA SER A 98 1.94 -7.14 -1.93
C SER A 98 1.81 -8.55 -1.37
N LEU A 99 2.16 -9.58 -2.15
CA LEU A 99 2.11 -10.98 -1.67
C LEU A 99 3.15 -11.24 -0.57
N ARG A 100 4.32 -10.61 -0.64
CA ARG A 100 5.36 -10.75 0.40
C ARG A 100 4.93 -10.08 1.70
N VAL A 101 4.36 -8.86 1.62
CA VAL A 101 3.78 -8.18 2.78
C VAL A 101 2.67 -9.03 3.41
N ALA A 102 1.68 -9.47 2.62
CA ALA A 102 0.57 -10.27 3.11
C ALA A 102 1.02 -11.59 3.76
N LYS A 103 2.05 -12.25 3.22
CA LYS A 103 2.63 -13.46 3.79
C LYS A 103 3.35 -13.22 5.12
N MET A 104 4.00 -12.06 5.28
CA MET A 104 4.74 -11.72 6.51
C MET A 104 3.82 -11.23 7.64
N VAL A 105 2.72 -10.56 7.32
CA VAL A 105 1.74 -10.07 8.31
C VAL A 105 0.89 -11.21 8.90
N ARG A 106 0.67 -12.30 8.16
CA ARG A 106 -0.14 -13.46 8.59
C ARG A 106 0.61 -14.48 9.46
N LYS A 107 1.85 -14.19 9.87
CA LYS A 107 2.61 -15.03 10.81
C LYS A 107 2.33 -14.60 12.24
#